data_AF-A0A7V8Z5A9-F1
#
_entry.id   AF-A0A7V8Z5A9-F1
#
_cell.length_a   1.000
_cell.length_b   1.000
_cell.length_c   1.000
_cell.angle_alpha   90.00
_cell.angle_beta   90.00
_cell.angle_gamma   90.00
#
_symmetry.space_group_name_H-M   'P 1'
#
loop_
_entity.id
_entity.type
_entity.pdbx_description
1 polymer ?
#
loop_
_entity_poly.entity_id
_entity_poly.type
_entity_poly.pdbx_seq_one_letter_code
_entity_poly.pdbx_strand_id
1 'polypeptide(L)' 'MATLEDIRPLALSLERSYEVFVADRRKFRVGRLVYLSLSRDETIIGFG' A
#
# COMPACT_ATOMS: atom_id res chain seq x y z
N MET A 1 -3.69 4.56 -16.53
CA MET A 1 -4.25 4.60 -15.16
C MET A 1 -3.67 3.42 -14.43
N ALA A 2 -2.93 3.64 -13.35
CA ALA A 2 -2.53 2.55 -12.46
C ALA A 2 -3.65 2.39 -11.42
N THR A 3 -4.15 1.19 -11.25
CA THR A 3 -5.18 0.87 -10.26
C THR A 3 -4.56 0.15 -9.08
N LEU A 4 -5.33 0.02 -7.98
CA LEU A 4 -4.88 -0.79 -6.84
C LEU A 4 -4.54 -2.23 -7.25
N GLU A 5 -5.27 -2.80 -8.20
CA GLU A 5 -5.05 -4.17 -8.67
C GLU A 5 -3.70 -4.34 -9.39
N ASP A 6 -3.18 -3.26 -10.00
CA ASP A 6 -1.83 -3.24 -10.59
C ASP A 6 -0.74 -3.15 -9.50
N ILE A 7 -1.01 -2.40 -8.42
CA ILE A 7 -0.03 -2.12 -7.36
C ILE A 7 0.03 -3.23 -6.32
N ARG A 8 -1.10 -3.86 -6.00
CA ARG A 8 -1.19 -4.91 -4.99
C ARG A 8 -0.20 -6.07 -5.22
N PRO A 9 -0.10 -6.68 -6.42
CA PRO A 9 0.88 -7.74 -6.66
C PRO A 9 2.32 -7.23 -6.53
N LEU A 10 2.61 -6.01 -6.98
CA LEU A 10 3.94 -5.40 -6.84
C LEU A 10 4.28 -5.15 -5.37
N ALA A 11 3.34 -4.61 -4.60
CA ALA A 11 3.53 -4.34 -3.19
C ALA A 11 3.70 -5.64 -2.38
N LEU A 12 2.96 -6.69 -2.71
CA LEU A 12 3.08 -8.00 -2.05
C LEU A 12 4.28 -8.83 -2.55
N SER A 13 4.93 -8.44 -3.65
CA SER A 13 6.15 -9.10 -4.16
C SER A 13 7.37 -8.89 -3.26
N LEU A 14 7.34 -7.86 -2.41
CA LEU A 14 8.39 -7.59 -1.43
C LEU A 14 8.31 -8.59 -0.27
N GLU A 15 9.44 -9.22 0.04
CA GLU A 15 9.52 -10.15 1.15
C GLU A 15 9.10 -9.45 2.46
N ARG A 16 8.14 -10.05 3.19
CA ARG A 16 7.54 -9.53 4.44
C ARG A 16 6.64 -8.30 4.27
N SER A 17 6.14 -8.04 3.06
CA SER A 17 5.10 -7.05 2.83
C SER A 17 3.72 -7.55 3.26
N TYR A 18 2.93 -6.69 3.91
CA TYR A 18 1.54 -6.97 4.26
C TYR A 18 0.67 -5.71 4.20
N GLU A 19 -0.60 -5.91 3.89
CA GLU A 19 -1.63 -4.88 3.82
C GLU A 19 -2.20 -4.60 5.22
N VAL A 20 -2.33 -3.32 5.57
CA VAL A 20 -3.01 -2.88 6.79
C VAL A 20 -3.97 -1.74 6.49
N PHE A 21 -5.04 -1.68 7.26
CA PHE A 21 -5.98 -0.56 7.23
C PHE A 21 -5.80 0.30 8.48
N VAL A 22 -5.56 1.60 8.29
CA VAL A 22 -5.40 2.57 9.38
C VAL A 22 -6.26 3.79 9.08
N ALA A 23 -7.19 4.13 9.97
CA ALA A 23 -8.10 5.26 9.80
C ALA A 23 -8.80 5.26 8.42
N ASP A 24 -9.26 4.08 7.99
CA ASP A 24 -9.92 3.84 6.69
C ASP A 24 -9.02 4.07 5.47
N ARG A 25 -7.69 4.03 5.67
CA ARG A 25 -6.70 4.13 4.60
C ARG A 25 -5.92 2.83 4.49
N ARG A 26 -5.79 2.32 3.28
CA ARG A 26 -4.98 1.15 2.99
C ARG A 26 -3.50 1.52 2.95
N LYS A 27 -2.66 0.75 3.63
CA LYS A 27 -1.21 0.95 3.68
C LYS A 27 -0.51 -0.39 3.50
N PHE A 28 0.68 -0.37 2.92
CA PHE A 28 1.56 -1.54 2.83
C PHE A 28 2.78 -1.31 3.71
N ARG A 29 3.15 -2.36 4.45
CA ARG A 29 4.24 -2.33 5.41
C ARG A 29 5.23 -3.44 5.13
N VAL A 30 6.51 -3.13 5.32
CA VAL A 30 7.58 -4.13 5.41
C VAL A 30 8.13 -4.12 6.84
N GLY A 31 7.87 -5.19 7.58
CA GLY A 31 8.15 -5.23 9.02
C GLY A 31 7.44 -4.10 9.77
N ARG A 32 8.20 -3.08 10.24
CA ARG A 32 7.68 -1.90 10.96
C ARG A 32 7.54 -0.65 10.09
N LEU A 33 8.15 -0.61 8.90
CA LEU A 33 8.14 0.53 7.99
C LEU A 33 6.89 0.54 7.13
N VAL A 34 6.27 1.71 6.97
CA VAL A 34 5.18 1.92 5.99
C VAL A 34 5.85 2.51 4.77
N TYR A 35 5.90 1.77 3.66
CA TYR A 35 6.57 2.22 2.43
C TYR A 35 5.60 2.66 1.33
N LEU A 36 4.32 2.27 1.44
CA LEU A 36 3.26 2.67 0.52
C LEU A 36 1.98 2.95 1.29
N SER A 37 1.32 4.07 0.98
CA SER A 37 0.04 4.46 1.56
C SER A 37 -0.91 4.92 0.46
N LEU A 38 -2.15 4.45 0.48
CA LEU A 38 -3.21 4.93 -0.41
C LEU A 38 -4.12 5.93 0.30
N SER A 39 -4.64 6.91 -0.44
CA SER A 39 -5.78 7.72 -0.01
C SER A 39 -7.02 6.86 0.19
N ARG A 40 -8.03 7.42 0.87
CA ARG A 40 -9.32 6.76 1.12
C ARG A 40 -10.03 6.37 -0.19
N ASP A 41 -9.94 7.24 -1.18
CA ASP A 41 -10.46 7.06 -2.55
C ASP A 41 -9.51 6.26 -3.46
N GLU A 42 -8.39 5.77 -2.94
CA GLU A 42 -7.39 4.95 -3.65
C GLU A 42 -6.79 5.62 -4.91
N THR A 43 -6.97 6.93 -5.11
CA THR A 43 -6.44 7.66 -6.27
C THR A 43 -5.03 8.21 -6.06
N ILE A 44 -4.61 8.41 -4.80
CA ILE A 44 -3.30 8.96 -4.45
C ILE A 44 -2.46 7.90 -3.77
N ILE A 45 -1.23 7.74 -4.25
CA ILE A 45 -0.23 6.84 -3.67
C ILE A 45 0.90 7.68 -3.08
N GLY A 46 1.11 7.55 -1.77
CA GLY A 46 2.26 8.11 -1.07
C GLY A 46 3.32 7.04 -0.82
N PHE A 47 4.58 7.43 -1.00
CA PHE A 47 5.76 6.63 -0.67
C PHE A 47 6.56 7.35 0.42
N GLY A 48 7.14 6.62 1.37
CA GLY A 48 7.90 7.20 2.50
C GLY A 48 8.55 6.19 3.42
#